data_AF-A0A1E8Q521-F1
#
_entry.id   AF-A0A1E8Q521-F1
#
_cell.length_a   1.000
_cell.length_b   1.000
_cell.length_c   1.000
_cell.angle_alpha   90.00
_cell.angle_beta   90.00
_cell.angle_gamma   90.00
#
_symmetry.space_group_name_H-M   'P 1'
#
loop_
_entity.id
_entity.type
_entity.pdbx_description
1 polymer ?
#
loop_
_entity_poly.entity_id
_entity_poly.type
_entity_poly.pdbx_seq_one_letter_code
_entity_poly.pdbx_strand_id
1 'polypeptide(L)'
;MVTRDADVTPVGSDVRTYQVRTYGCQMNVHDSERLAGLLETAGYVRAADGTDADVVVFNTCAVRENADNKLYGNLSHLAPRRAANPDMQIAVGGCLAQKDREAVLRKAPWVDVVFGTHNIGSLPVLLERARHNRVAQVEIADALREFPSTLPATRESAYAAWVSVSVGCNNTCTFCIVPSLRGKEVDRRPGDVLAEVTALAEQGVLEVTLLGQNVNAYGVSFADTDLPRDRGAFAQLLRACGTVEGLERVRFTSPHPAEFTDDVIEAMAETSNVCPTLHMPLQSGSDRILRAMRRSYRAERYLGIIDRVRAAIPHAAITTDIIVGFPGETEDDFAATLEVVERARFASAFTFQYSKRPGTPAAELPDQLPKHVVAERYQRLIELQERISLEENQAQVGRRVELLVAAGEGRKDTSTARMSGRARDGRLVHFAPGGRRVRPGDVVVTTVTAAAPHHLMADAALIEHRRTRAGDAHEAGRKVTTNVGLGMPSVGVPPAQPVTVGCGL
;
A
#
# COMPACT_ATOMS: atom_id res chain seq x y z
N MET A 1 41.02 -14.26 41.04
CA MET A 1 41.54 -13.27 40.10
C MET A 1 40.34 -12.71 39.36
N VAL A 2 39.99 -11.46 39.70
CA VAL A 2 38.73 -10.80 39.34
C VAL A 2 38.69 -10.55 37.83
N THR A 3 37.77 -11.20 37.13
CA THR A 3 37.48 -10.90 35.73
C THR A 3 36.59 -9.67 35.69
N ARG A 4 37.12 -8.59 35.11
CA ARG A 4 36.45 -7.31 34.88
C ARG A 4 35.13 -7.51 34.13
N ASP A 5 34.03 -7.17 34.79
CA ASP A 5 32.79 -6.81 34.12
C ASP A 5 33.07 -5.65 33.16
N ALA A 6 32.65 -5.82 31.91
CA ALA A 6 32.60 -4.73 30.96
C ALA A 6 31.48 -3.79 31.40
N ASP A 7 31.87 -2.62 31.91
CA ASP A 7 30.98 -1.49 32.17
C ASP A 7 30.17 -1.18 30.90
N VAL A 8 28.92 -1.63 30.88
CA VAL A 8 27.91 -1.11 29.97
C VAL A 8 27.56 0.28 30.49
N THR A 9 28.17 1.29 29.87
CA THR A 9 27.79 2.69 30.07
C THR A 9 26.27 2.83 29.88
N PRO A 10 25.52 3.40 30.84
CA PRO A 10 24.08 3.54 30.72
C PRO A 10 23.77 4.55 29.61
N VAL A 11 23.07 4.09 28.56
CA VAL A 11 22.50 4.95 27.52
C VAL A 11 21.44 5.83 28.17
N GLY A 12 21.50 7.15 27.92
CA GLY A 12 20.69 8.16 28.60
C GLY A 12 19.18 7.92 28.56
N SER A 13 18.51 8.39 29.61
CA SER A 13 17.10 8.19 29.97
C SER A 13 16.05 8.91 29.10
N ASP A 14 16.33 9.26 27.83
CA ASP A 14 15.45 10.18 27.07
C ASP A 14 15.11 9.74 25.63
N VAL A 15 15.37 8.49 25.23
CA VAL A 15 14.99 8.02 23.88
C VAL A 15 13.58 7.43 23.90
N ARG A 16 12.61 8.17 23.36
CA ARG A 16 11.19 7.74 23.34
C ARG A 16 10.92 6.72 22.25
N THR A 17 10.08 5.75 22.59
CA THR A 17 9.68 4.66 21.70
C THR A 17 8.42 4.98 20.89
N TYR A 18 8.30 4.47 19.67
CA TYR A 18 7.10 4.64 18.84
C TYR A 18 6.59 3.33 18.23
N GLN A 19 5.28 3.29 17.97
CA GLN A 19 4.61 2.24 17.20
C GLN A 19 3.61 2.88 16.21
N VAL A 20 3.72 2.54 14.92
CA VAL A 20 2.71 2.89 13.91
C VAL A 20 1.79 1.70 13.70
N ARG A 21 0.48 1.91 13.85
CA ARG A 21 -0.58 0.93 13.58
C ARG A 21 -1.34 1.33 12.33
N THR A 22 -1.13 0.58 11.27
CA THR A 22 -1.72 0.86 9.96
C THR A 22 -3.03 0.11 9.79
N TYR A 23 -4.10 0.83 9.48
CA TYR A 23 -5.41 0.26 9.17
C TYR A 23 -5.91 0.83 7.85
N GLY A 24 -5.90 0.04 6.78
CA GLY A 24 -6.37 0.58 5.52
C GLY A 24 -5.93 -0.14 4.26
N CYS A 25 -5.59 0.68 3.26
CA CYS A 25 -5.12 0.26 1.95
C CYS A 25 -3.60 0.42 1.83
N GLN A 26 -3.09 0.07 0.66
CA GLN A 26 -1.69 0.19 0.26
C GLN A 26 -1.15 1.62 0.46
N MET A 27 -1.97 2.64 0.23
CA MET A 27 -1.58 4.02 0.46
C MET A 27 -1.34 4.31 1.95
N ASN A 28 -2.13 3.72 2.86
CA ASN A 28 -1.88 3.87 4.29
C ASN A 28 -0.59 3.13 4.70
N VAL A 29 -0.23 2.02 4.07
CA VAL A 29 1.06 1.34 4.30
C VAL A 29 2.21 2.26 3.89
N HIS A 30 2.16 2.81 2.67
CA HIS A 30 3.14 3.78 2.19
C HIS A 30 3.24 5.02 3.11
N ASP A 31 2.11 5.61 3.50
CA ASP A 31 2.07 6.75 4.43
C ASP A 31 2.67 6.38 5.80
N SER A 32 2.55 5.12 6.24
CA SER A 32 3.11 4.64 7.50
C SER A 32 4.63 4.50 7.48
N GLU A 33 5.23 4.14 6.34
CA GLU A 33 6.69 4.13 6.17
C GLU A 33 7.26 5.55 6.32
N ARG A 34 6.54 6.57 5.81
CA ARG A 34 6.93 7.98 5.97
C ARG A 34 6.76 8.48 7.40
N LEU A 35 5.65 8.09 8.05
CA LEU A 35 5.44 8.37 9.48
C LEU A 35 6.57 7.80 10.34
N ALA A 36 7.00 6.58 10.06
CA ALA A 36 8.14 5.96 10.73
C ALA A 36 9.44 6.74 10.48
N GLY A 37 9.75 7.11 9.23
CA GLY A 37 10.95 7.87 8.89
C GLY A 37 10.98 9.26 9.53
N LEU A 38 9.84 9.95 9.63
CA LEU A 38 9.72 11.23 10.33
C LEU A 38 10.00 11.11 11.83
N LEU A 39 9.47 10.07 12.47
CA LEU A 39 9.69 9.81 13.89
C LEU A 39 11.15 9.43 14.17
N GLU A 40 11.75 8.56 13.34
CA GLU A 40 13.17 8.20 13.48
C GLU A 40 14.09 9.43 13.25
N THR A 41 13.78 10.29 12.28
CA THR A 41 14.51 11.56 12.06
C THR A 41 14.37 12.52 13.24
N ALA A 42 13.22 12.49 13.93
CA ALA A 42 12.97 13.27 15.14
C ALA A 42 13.56 12.65 16.42
N GLY A 43 14.32 11.55 16.31
CA GLY A 43 15.03 10.91 17.43
C GLY A 43 14.22 9.85 18.18
N TYR A 44 13.03 9.47 17.71
CA TYR A 44 12.28 8.36 18.27
C TYR A 44 12.85 7.02 17.80
N VAL A 45 12.70 5.98 18.61
CA VAL A 45 13.09 4.60 18.24
C VAL A 45 11.89 3.68 18.19
N ARG A 46 11.89 2.69 17.31
CA ARG A 46 10.76 1.76 17.24
C ARG A 46 10.68 0.94 18.52
N ALA A 47 9.49 0.81 19.09
CA ALA A 47 9.26 -0.11 20.21
C ALA A 47 9.52 -1.56 19.77
N ALA A 48 10.05 -2.38 20.67
CA ALA A 48 10.24 -3.81 20.43
C ALA A 48 8.89 -4.53 20.34
N ASP A 49 8.84 -5.65 19.62
CA ASP A 49 7.60 -6.42 19.49
C ASP A 49 7.07 -6.87 20.84
N GLY A 50 5.77 -6.66 21.07
CA GLY A 50 5.09 -6.98 22.32
C GLY A 50 5.33 -5.99 23.46
N THR A 51 6.11 -4.92 23.25
CA THR A 51 6.33 -3.86 24.24
C THR A 51 5.39 -2.68 24.02
N ASP A 52 5.14 -1.93 25.10
CA ASP A 52 4.34 -0.71 25.04
C ASP A 52 5.21 0.46 24.57
N ALA A 53 4.70 1.20 23.58
CA ALA A 53 5.38 2.36 23.01
C ALA A 53 4.96 3.66 23.72
N ASP A 54 5.90 4.60 23.84
CA ASP A 54 5.64 5.94 24.36
C ASP A 54 4.75 6.76 23.42
N VAL A 55 4.83 6.51 22.11
CA VAL A 55 3.99 7.14 21.08
C VAL A 55 3.33 6.06 20.22
N VAL A 56 1.99 6.07 20.18
CA VAL A 56 1.23 5.19 19.28
C VAL A 56 0.53 6.02 18.21
N VAL A 57 0.86 5.76 16.94
CA VAL A 57 0.28 6.45 15.78
C VAL A 57 -0.67 5.52 15.05
N PHE A 58 -1.94 5.89 14.96
CA PHE A 58 -2.94 5.21 14.14
C PHE A 58 -3.01 5.85 12.76
N ASN A 59 -2.57 5.16 11.71
CA ASN A 59 -2.76 5.60 10.33
C ASN A 59 -3.96 4.87 9.71
N THR A 60 -5.03 5.59 9.47
CA THR A 60 -6.37 5.00 9.28
C THR A 60 -6.98 5.32 7.91
N CYS A 61 -7.80 4.40 7.44
CA CYS A 61 -8.57 4.55 6.20
C CYS A 61 -10.01 4.93 6.48
N ALA A 62 -10.63 5.72 5.61
CA ALA A 62 -12.07 6.00 5.62
C ALA A 62 -12.85 5.13 4.63
N VAL A 63 -12.14 4.25 3.90
CA VAL A 63 -12.64 3.60 2.68
C VAL A 63 -13.00 2.12 2.91
N ARG A 64 -12.84 1.57 4.11
CA ARG A 64 -13.26 0.19 4.41
C ARG A 64 -14.42 0.19 5.39
N GLU A 65 -15.34 -0.75 5.23
CA GLU A 65 -16.41 -0.95 6.19
C GLU A 65 -15.81 -1.27 7.58
N ASN A 66 -16.46 -0.77 8.63
CA ASN A 66 -16.01 -0.91 10.03
C ASN A 66 -14.63 -0.29 10.34
N ALA A 67 -14.07 0.55 9.47
CA ALA A 67 -12.82 1.25 9.78
C ALA A 67 -12.98 2.16 11.01
N ASP A 68 -14.11 2.86 11.13
CA ASP A 68 -14.50 3.64 12.30
C ASP A 68 -14.51 2.79 13.57
N ASN A 69 -15.30 1.71 13.58
CA ASN A 69 -15.45 0.82 14.73
C ASN A 69 -14.12 0.20 15.16
N LYS A 70 -13.29 -0.21 14.18
CA LYS A 70 -11.94 -0.73 14.46
C LYS A 70 -11.04 0.31 15.10
N LEU A 71 -11.02 1.54 14.59
CA LEU A 71 -10.22 2.62 15.20
C LEU A 71 -10.65 2.86 16.65
N TYR A 72 -11.93 3.17 16.87
CA TYR A 72 -12.41 3.56 18.20
C TYR A 72 -12.32 2.41 19.21
N GLY A 73 -12.53 1.16 18.77
CA GLY A 73 -12.26 -0.02 19.60
C GLY A 73 -10.79 -0.11 20.03
N ASN A 74 -9.85 0.06 19.10
CA ASN A 74 -8.41 0.03 19.41
C ASN A 74 -7.96 1.21 20.28
N LEU A 75 -8.51 2.42 20.06
CA LEU A 75 -8.25 3.58 20.91
C LEU A 75 -8.74 3.34 22.34
N SER A 76 -9.89 2.70 22.51
CA SER A 76 -10.46 2.38 23.82
C SER A 76 -9.56 1.41 24.61
N HIS A 77 -8.91 0.45 23.93
CA HIS A 77 -7.95 -0.45 24.57
C HIS A 77 -6.68 0.26 25.08
N LEU A 78 -6.35 1.45 24.57
CA LEU A 78 -5.21 2.24 25.05
C LEU A 78 -5.57 3.20 26.19
N ALA A 79 -6.86 3.46 26.44
CA ALA A 79 -7.28 4.40 27.49
C ALA A 79 -6.77 4.03 28.90
N PRO A 80 -6.83 2.76 29.35
CA PRO A 80 -6.27 2.37 30.66
C PRO A 80 -4.76 2.59 30.73
N ARG A 81 -4.05 2.36 29.62
CA ARG A 81 -2.60 2.56 29.55
C ARG A 81 -2.23 4.03 29.62
N ARG A 82 -2.95 4.88 28.90
CA ARG A 82 -2.78 6.33 28.97
C ARG A 82 -3.08 6.88 30.37
N ALA A 83 -4.05 6.29 31.08
CA ALA A 83 -4.33 6.66 32.46
C ALA A 83 -3.20 6.27 33.42
N ALA A 84 -2.54 5.12 33.18
CA ALA A 84 -1.40 4.66 33.98
C ALA A 84 -0.08 5.39 33.64
N ASN A 85 0.10 5.80 32.38
CA ASN A 85 1.24 6.57 31.90
C ASN A 85 0.75 7.85 31.19
N PRO A 86 0.62 8.97 31.92
CA PRO A 86 0.14 10.24 31.36
C PRO A 86 1.04 10.80 30.25
N ASP A 87 2.33 10.45 30.25
CA ASP A 87 3.31 10.91 29.27
C ASP A 87 3.19 10.19 27.93
N MET A 88 2.54 9.01 27.88
CA MET A 88 2.23 8.31 26.64
C MET A 88 1.45 9.23 25.68
N GLN A 89 1.78 9.24 24.40
CA GLN A 89 1.04 10.01 23.39
C GLN A 89 0.36 9.12 22.36
N ILE A 90 -0.82 9.54 21.92
CA ILE A 90 -1.62 8.87 20.91
C ILE A 90 -1.90 9.87 19.78
N ALA A 91 -1.49 9.50 18.57
CA ALA A 91 -1.76 10.27 17.36
C ALA A 91 -2.69 9.48 16.43
N VAL A 92 -3.63 10.17 15.78
CA VAL A 92 -4.56 9.59 14.81
C VAL A 92 -4.47 10.37 13.50
N GLY A 93 -4.14 9.68 12.42
CA GLY A 93 -4.00 10.26 11.10
C GLY A 93 -4.62 9.42 9.98
N GLY A 94 -4.46 9.89 8.76
CA GLY A 94 -4.97 9.25 7.54
C GLY A 94 -6.36 9.72 7.13
N CYS A 95 -6.97 9.03 6.17
CA CYS A 95 -8.23 9.45 5.54
C CYS A 95 -9.38 9.60 6.54
N LEU A 96 -9.42 8.78 7.59
CA LEU A 96 -10.49 8.87 8.59
C LEU A 96 -10.33 10.10 9.47
N ALA A 97 -9.11 10.42 9.90
CA ALA A 97 -8.82 11.66 10.62
C ALA A 97 -9.16 12.90 9.77
N GLN A 98 -8.86 12.89 8.48
CA GLN A 98 -9.24 13.96 7.53
C GLN A 98 -10.76 14.19 7.46
N LYS A 99 -11.55 13.10 7.56
CA LYS A 99 -13.01 13.12 7.53
C LYS A 99 -13.61 13.54 8.88
N ASP A 100 -13.21 12.88 9.97
CA ASP A 100 -13.83 13.01 11.29
C ASP A 100 -13.31 14.24 12.06
N ARG A 101 -12.08 14.70 11.78
CA ARG A 101 -11.46 15.90 12.37
C ARG A 101 -11.63 15.95 13.90
N GLU A 102 -12.29 16.97 14.45
CA GLU A 102 -12.52 17.15 15.89
C GLU A 102 -13.46 16.08 16.48
N ALA A 103 -14.23 15.35 15.66
CA ALA A 103 -15.07 14.26 16.14
C ALA A 103 -14.25 13.12 16.77
N VAL A 104 -12.99 12.96 16.34
CA VAL A 104 -12.06 12.01 16.95
C VAL A 104 -11.84 12.37 18.43
N LEU A 105 -11.53 13.63 18.72
CA LEU A 105 -11.31 14.09 20.10
C LEU A 105 -12.59 14.03 20.95
N ARG A 106 -13.76 14.29 20.37
CA ARG A 106 -15.04 14.14 21.10
C ARG A 106 -15.30 12.71 21.54
N LYS A 107 -14.93 11.72 20.71
CA LYS A 107 -15.15 10.29 20.99
C LYS A 107 -14.01 9.64 21.77
N ALA A 108 -12.78 10.13 21.61
CA ALA A 108 -11.58 9.66 22.29
C ALA A 108 -10.78 10.85 22.82
N PRO A 109 -11.16 11.42 23.98
CA PRO A 109 -10.52 12.62 24.55
C PRO A 109 -9.06 12.43 24.97
N TRP A 110 -8.58 11.19 25.05
CA TRP A 110 -7.20 10.82 25.39
C TRP A 110 -6.26 10.79 24.18
N VAL A 111 -6.69 11.29 23.01
CA VAL A 111 -5.86 11.46 21.81
C VAL A 111 -5.17 12.82 21.85
N ASP A 112 -3.87 12.86 21.60
CA ASP A 112 -3.05 14.08 21.63
C ASP A 112 -2.95 14.79 20.30
N VAL A 113 -2.95 14.04 19.21
CA VAL A 113 -2.73 14.60 17.88
C VAL A 113 -3.72 14.01 16.88
N VAL A 114 -4.39 14.87 16.13
CA VAL A 114 -5.19 14.50 14.96
C VAL A 114 -4.63 15.22 13.75
N PHE A 115 -4.23 14.47 12.72
CA PHE A 115 -3.63 15.04 11.50
C PHE A 115 -4.23 14.44 10.23
N GLY A 116 -4.18 15.22 9.15
CA GLY A 116 -4.77 14.89 7.86
C GLY A 116 -3.88 14.03 6.95
N THR A 117 -4.41 13.68 5.78
CA THR A 117 -3.67 13.04 4.69
C THR A 117 -2.69 14.00 4.00
N HIS A 118 -2.94 15.31 4.09
CA HIS A 118 -2.19 16.34 3.37
C HIS A 118 -1.05 16.98 4.16
N ASN A 119 -0.91 16.67 5.45
CA ASN A 119 0.07 17.31 6.35
C ASN A 119 0.78 16.32 7.29
N ILE A 120 1.03 15.10 6.79
CA ILE A 120 1.73 14.02 7.50
C ILE A 120 3.08 14.49 8.07
N GLY A 121 3.81 15.35 7.34
CA GLY A 121 5.08 15.95 7.76
C GLY A 121 5.00 16.78 9.06
N SER A 122 3.80 17.19 9.48
CA SER A 122 3.62 18.00 10.69
C SER A 122 3.62 17.17 11.97
N LEU A 123 3.53 15.83 11.89
CA LEU A 123 3.37 14.97 13.05
C LEU A 123 4.42 15.20 14.17
N PRO A 124 5.74 15.26 13.89
CA PRO A 124 6.73 15.46 14.95
C PRO A 124 6.51 16.77 15.72
N VAL A 125 6.21 17.85 14.99
CA VAL A 125 5.94 19.17 15.58
C VAL A 125 4.64 19.17 16.40
N LEU A 126 3.60 18.49 15.91
CA LEU A 126 2.32 18.37 16.61
C LEU A 126 2.46 17.55 17.90
N LEU A 127 3.23 16.46 17.87
CA LEU A 127 3.52 15.65 19.06
C LEU A 127 4.25 16.47 20.11
N GLU A 128 5.28 17.21 19.72
CA GLU A 128 6.06 18.02 20.66
C GLU A 128 5.22 19.18 21.23
N ARG A 129 4.43 19.86 20.39
CA ARG A 129 3.51 20.90 20.84
C ARG A 129 2.44 20.36 21.80
N ALA A 130 1.86 19.19 21.50
CA ALA A 130 0.88 18.54 22.38
C ALA A 130 1.47 18.19 23.74
N ARG A 131 2.70 17.65 23.74
CA ARG A 131 3.46 17.29 24.94
C ARG A 131 3.79 18.50 25.80
N HIS A 132 4.32 19.56 25.20
CA HIS A 132 4.72 20.79 25.89
C HIS A 132 3.51 21.52 26.48
N ASN A 133 2.45 21.70 25.69
CA ASN A 133 1.27 22.47 26.11
C ASN A 133 0.28 21.66 26.93
N ARG A 134 0.39 20.32 26.94
CA ARG A 134 -0.62 19.40 27.50
C ARG A 134 -2.03 19.63 26.94
N VAL A 135 -2.09 19.98 25.66
CA VAL A 135 -3.34 20.25 24.94
C VAL A 135 -3.30 19.51 23.62
N ALA A 136 -4.39 18.80 23.30
CA ALA A 136 -4.52 18.09 22.03
C ALA A 136 -4.39 19.04 20.83
N GLN A 137 -3.65 18.59 19.82
CA GLN A 137 -3.41 19.33 18.58
C GLN A 137 -4.23 18.71 17.45
N VAL A 138 -5.02 19.54 16.77
CA VAL A 138 -5.75 19.15 15.56
C VAL A 138 -5.26 20.03 14.44
N GLU A 139 -4.61 19.43 13.44
CA GLU A 139 -4.21 20.15 12.23
C GLU A 139 -4.61 19.35 11.00
N ILE A 140 -5.60 19.86 10.27
CA ILE A 140 -6.14 19.23 9.06
C ILE A 140 -5.95 20.21 7.91
N ALA A 141 -5.02 19.91 7.01
CA ALA A 141 -4.83 20.71 5.80
C ALA A 141 -5.87 20.32 4.74
N ASP A 142 -6.52 21.32 4.14
CA ASP A 142 -7.54 21.09 3.10
C ASP A 142 -6.94 20.74 1.73
N ALA A 143 -5.68 21.11 1.48
CA ALA A 143 -4.96 20.82 0.25
C ALA A 143 -3.55 20.29 0.52
N LEU A 144 -3.02 19.53 -0.44
CA LEU A 144 -1.65 19.02 -0.42
C LEU A 144 -0.67 20.19 -0.43
N ARG A 145 0.19 20.29 0.59
CA ARG A 145 1.27 21.29 0.65
C ARG A 145 2.54 20.80 -0.02
N GLU A 146 2.87 19.54 0.20
CA GLU A 146 4.08 18.90 -0.29
C GLU A 146 3.79 17.42 -0.53
N PHE A 147 4.45 16.81 -1.52
CA PHE A 147 4.30 15.38 -1.76
C PHE A 147 4.86 14.57 -0.60
N PRO A 148 4.14 13.56 -0.09
CA PRO A 148 4.65 12.70 0.98
C PRO A 148 5.96 11.99 0.63
N SER A 149 6.31 11.87 -0.66
CA SER A 149 7.55 11.26 -1.13
C SER A 149 8.82 12.05 -0.80
N THR A 150 8.72 13.35 -0.50
CA THR A 150 9.87 14.16 -0.06
C THR A 150 10.24 13.89 1.40
N LEU A 151 9.31 13.29 2.15
CA LEU A 151 9.51 12.96 3.56
C LEU A 151 10.40 11.71 3.70
N PRO A 152 11.22 11.62 4.76
CA PRO A 152 12.00 10.41 5.04
C PRO A 152 11.07 9.19 5.17
N ALA A 153 11.43 8.07 4.55
CA ALA A 153 10.75 6.79 4.75
C ALA A 153 11.67 5.78 5.43
N THR A 154 11.08 5.01 6.34
CA THR A 154 11.66 3.77 6.86
C THR A 154 10.75 2.62 6.48
N ARG A 155 11.23 1.74 5.60
CA ARG A 155 10.42 0.66 5.02
C ARG A 155 10.47 -0.61 5.86
N GLU A 156 9.37 -1.35 5.89
CA GLU A 156 9.30 -2.63 6.60
C GLU A 156 9.90 -3.78 5.80
N SER A 157 9.86 -3.71 4.46
CA SER A 157 10.46 -4.71 3.57
C SER A 157 11.82 -4.25 3.05
N ALA A 158 12.79 -5.16 3.07
CA ALA A 158 14.12 -4.94 2.50
C ALA A 158 14.17 -5.21 0.98
N TYR A 159 13.14 -5.85 0.41
CA TYR A 159 13.15 -6.33 -0.97
C TYR A 159 12.06 -5.72 -1.87
N ALA A 160 11.03 -5.12 -1.28
CA ALA A 160 9.91 -4.52 -1.99
C ALA A 160 9.62 -3.10 -1.48
N ALA A 161 9.24 -2.20 -2.38
CA ALA A 161 8.94 -0.82 -2.06
C ALA A 161 7.71 -0.29 -2.80
N TRP A 162 7.01 0.62 -2.16
CA TRP A 162 5.89 1.37 -2.74
C TRP A 162 6.37 2.76 -3.15
N VAL A 163 6.04 3.17 -4.37
CA VAL A 163 6.40 4.49 -4.92
C VAL A 163 5.15 5.16 -5.44
N SER A 164 4.69 6.21 -4.77
CA SER A 164 3.54 7.01 -5.25
C SER A 164 3.95 7.87 -6.43
N VAL A 165 3.29 7.74 -7.58
CA VAL A 165 3.53 8.56 -8.78
C VAL A 165 2.59 9.76 -8.83
N SER A 166 1.43 9.64 -8.20
CA SER A 166 0.42 10.69 -8.08
C SER A 166 -0.34 10.60 -6.76
N VAL A 167 -0.96 11.72 -6.37
CA VAL A 167 -1.86 11.82 -5.22
C VAL A 167 -3.15 12.49 -5.65
N GLY A 168 -4.29 12.01 -5.13
CA GLY A 168 -5.61 12.57 -5.42
C GLY A 168 -6.24 11.89 -6.64
N CYS A 169 -7.48 12.26 -6.95
CA CYS A 169 -8.23 11.64 -8.05
C CYS A 169 -9.26 12.60 -8.63
N ASN A 170 -9.30 12.70 -9.97
CA ASN A 170 -10.26 13.55 -10.69
C ASN A 170 -11.58 12.83 -11.04
N ASN A 171 -11.71 11.54 -10.74
CA ASN A 171 -12.93 10.78 -11.00
C ASN A 171 -14.07 11.20 -10.06
N THR A 172 -15.31 11.14 -10.56
CA THR A 172 -16.52 11.56 -9.83
C THR A 172 -17.42 10.39 -9.45
N CYS A 173 -16.83 9.21 -9.17
CA CYS A 173 -17.56 7.99 -8.84
C CYS A 173 -18.48 8.21 -7.63
N THR A 174 -19.75 7.84 -7.75
CA THR A 174 -20.77 8.19 -6.74
C THR A 174 -20.56 7.52 -5.38
N PHE A 175 -19.85 6.40 -5.33
CA PHE A 175 -19.54 5.67 -4.10
C PHE A 175 -18.20 6.08 -3.46
N CYS A 176 -17.37 6.86 -4.15
CA CYS A 176 -15.99 7.09 -3.75
C CYS A 176 -15.84 8.40 -2.98
N ILE A 177 -15.29 8.34 -1.76
CA ILE A 177 -15.03 9.50 -0.91
C ILE A 177 -13.63 10.10 -1.14
N VAL A 178 -12.78 9.41 -1.91
CA VAL A 178 -11.36 9.74 -2.07
C VAL A 178 -11.11 11.17 -2.58
N PRO A 179 -11.82 11.70 -3.59
CA PRO A 179 -11.59 13.07 -4.06
C PRO A 179 -11.73 14.13 -2.95
N SER A 180 -12.67 13.92 -2.02
CA SER A 180 -12.88 14.83 -0.88
C SER A 180 -11.81 14.71 0.20
N LEU A 181 -11.10 13.58 0.29
CA LEU A 181 -10.12 13.31 1.37
C LEU A 181 -8.66 13.38 0.91
N ARG A 182 -8.39 13.26 -0.39
CA ARG A 182 -7.04 13.27 -0.97
C ARG A 182 -6.86 14.38 -2.01
N GLY A 183 -7.92 15.16 -2.27
CA GLY A 183 -7.90 16.28 -3.22
C GLY A 183 -7.95 15.86 -4.69
N LYS A 184 -7.79 16.88 -5.55
CA LYS A 184 -7.60 16.70 -6.99
C LYS A 184 -6.28 16.00 -7.27
N GLU A 185 -6.23 15.33 -8.40
CA GLU A 185 -5.01 14.63 -8.83
C GLU A 185 -3.87 15.60 -9.10
N VAL A 186 -2.71 15.28 -8.57
CA VAL A 186 -1.44 15.93 -8.83
C VAL A 186 -0.38 14.85 -9.05
N ASP A 187 0.27 14.91 -10.21
CA ASP A 187 1.30 13.98 -10.66
C ASP A 187 2.69 14.49 -10.33
N ARG A 188 3.57 13.60 -9.89
CA ARG A 188 5.00 13.90 -9.72
C ARG A 188 5.70 14.04 -11.07
N ARG A 189 6.87 14.68 -11.09
CA ARG A 189 7.72 14.69 -12.29
C ARG A 189 8.29 13.29 -12.51
N PRO A 190 8.35 12.79 -13.76
CA PRO A 190 8.91 11.46 -14.05
C PRO A 190 10.35 11.28 -13.52
N GLY A 191 11.17 12.32 -13.61
CA GLY A 191 12.54 12.31 -13.08
C GLY A 191 12.59 12.08 -11.57
N ASP A 192 11.69 12.68 -10.80
CA ASP A 192 11.65 12.52 -9.34
C ASP A 192 11.19 11.11 -8.93
N VAL A 193 10.28 10.52 -9.72
CA VAL A 193 9.85 9.13 -9.52
C VAL A 193 11.01 8.18 -9.84
N LEU A 194 11.67 8.35 -10.99
CA LEU A 194 12.78 7.49 -11.41
C LEU A 194 14.00 7.62 -10.48
N ALA A 195 14.29 8.82 -9.96
CA ALA A 195 15.34 9.01 -8.97
C ALA A 195 15.05 8.23 -7.68
N GLU A 196 13.80 8.24 -7.19
CA GLU A 196 13.41 7.44 -6.03
C GLU A 196 13.51 5.93 -6.32
N VAL A 197 13.03 5.47 -7.49
CA VAL A 197 13.13 4.07 -7.91
C VAL A 197 14.59 3.61 -8.01
N THR A 198 15.45 4.44 -8.57
CA THR A 198 16.89 4.16 -8.70
C THR A 198 17.56 4.06 -7.33
N ALA A 199 17.30 5.02 -6.44
CA ALA A 199 17.85 5.00 -5.08
C ALA A 199 17.41 3.76 -4.27
N LEU A 200 16.20 3.25 -4.53
CA LEU A 200 15.71 2.00 -3.93
C LEU A 200 16.45 0.78 -4.49
N ALA A 201 16.61 0.70 -5.82
CA ALA A 201 17.34 -0.38 -6.48
C ALA A 201 18.82 -0.42 -6.05
N GLU A 202 19.46 0.74 -5.91
CA GLU A 202 20.83 0.87 -5.39
C GLU A 202 20.98 0.34 -3.95
N GLN A 203 19.93 0.44 -3.14
CA GLN A 203 19.87 -0.15 -1.79
C GLN A 203 19.55 -1.65 -1.79
N GLY A 204 19.30 -2.24 -2.95
CA GLY A 204 19.05 -3.67 -3.13
C GLY A 204 17.58 -4.06 -3.19
N VAL A 205 16.65 -3.10 -3.27
CA VAL A 205 15.22 -3.38 -3.51
C VAL A 205 15.06 -4.00 -4.90
N LEU A 206 14.36 -5.14 -4.97
CA LEU A 206 14.15 -5.88 -6.22
C LEU A 206 12.78 -5.60 -6.85
N GLU A 207 11.79 -5.24 -6.04
CA GLU A 207 10.41 -5.02 -6.49
C GLU A 207 9.90 -3.62 -6.12
N VAL A 208 9.39 -2.89 -7.10
CA VAL A 208 8.69 -1.61 -6.91
C VAL A 208 7.24 -1.72 -7.36
N THR A 209 6.31 -1.27 -6.52
CA THR A 209 4.91 -1.06 -6.91
C THR A 209 4.62 0.43 -7.02
N LEU A 210 4.31 0.88 -8.24
CA LEU A 210 3.84 2.23 -8.53
C LEU A 210 2.40 2.41 -8.02
N LEU A 211 2.19 3.48 -7.27
CA LEU A 211 0.92 3.80 -6.63
C LEU A 211 0.33 5.12 -7.14
N GLY A 212 -0.96 5.12 -7.38
CA GLY A 212 -1.80 6.31 -7.54
C GLY A 212 -3.24 5.92 -7.20
N GLN A 213 -4.09 6.89 -6.89
CA GLN A 213 -5.54 6.60 -6.79
C GLN A 213 -6.13 6.25 -8.16
N ASN A 214 -5.49 6.75 -9.22
CA ASN A 214 -5.76 6.43 -10.61
C ASN A 214 -4.45 6.38 -11.39
N VAL A 215 -3.73 5.26 -11.30
CA VAL A 215 -2.30 5.26 -11.66
C VAL A 215 -2.03 5.53 -13.14
N ASN A 216 -2.94 5.13 -14.03
CA ASN A 216 -2.80 5.31 -15.48
C ASN A 216 -3.35 6.65 -16.00
N ALA A 217 -3.86 7.52 -15.11
CA ALA A 217 -4.08 8.92 -15.44
C ALA A 217 -2.80 9.78 -15.28
N TYR A 218 -1.70 9.18 -14.83
CA TYR A 218 -0.42 9.85 -14.67
C TYR A 218 0.03 10.55 -15.96
N GLY A 219 0.34 11.84 -15.82
CA GLY A 219 0.69 12.75 -16.91
C GLY A 219 -0.45 13.69 -17.31
N VAL A 220 -1.60 13.61 -16.64
CA VAL A 220 -2.73 14.53 -16.86
C VAL A 220 -2.58 15.84 -16.07
N SER A 221 -1.96 15.78 -14.89
CA SER A 221 -1.92 16.92 -13.94
C SER A 221 -0.57 17.02 -13.23
N PHE A 222 0.52 17.26 -13.97
CA PHE A 222 1.83 17.47 -13.35
C PHE A 222 1.84 18.62 -12.34
N ALA A 223 2.53 18.40 -11.22
CA ALA A 223 2.78 19.42 -10.21
C ALA A 223 3.62 20.58 -10.76
N ASP A 224 4.53 20.26 -11.67
CA ASP A 224 5.32 21.21 -12.45
C ASP A 224 4.44 21.73 -13.59
N THR A 225 4.03 23.00 -13.50
CA THR A 225 3.12 23.63 -14.48
C THR A 225 3.75 23.82 -15.85
N ASP A 226 5.09 23.71 -15.95
CA ASP A 226 5.81 23.82 -17.21
C ASP A 226 5.82 22.49 -17.98
N LEU A 227 5.48 21.37 -17.31
CA LEU A 227 5.30 20.09 -17.98
C LEU A 227 3.91 20.01 -18.64
N PRO A 228 3.85 19.83 -19.98
CA PRO A 228 2.58 19.68 -20.66
C PRO A 228 1.92 18.36 -20.27
N ARG A 229 0.59 18.33 -20.37
CA ARG A 229 -0.18 17.11 -20.25
C ARG A 229 0.27 16.09 -21.31
N ASP A 230 0.57 14.88 -20.87
CA ASP A 230 0.93 13.74 -21.71
C ASP A 230 0.19 12.47 -21.26
N ARG A 231 -0.70 11.96 -22.12
CA ARG A 231 -1.47 10.74 -21.83
C ARG A 231 -0.64 9.46 -21.93
N GLY A 232 0.50 9.49 -22.62
CA GLY A 232 1.43 8.35 -22.73
C GLY A 232 2.49 8.32 -21.63
N ALA A 233 2.48 9.29 -20.70
CA ALA A 233 3.51 9.41 -19.67
C ALA A 233 3.60 8.17 -18.77
N PHE A 234 2.46 7.52 -18.49
CA PHE A 234 2.47 6.30 -17.67
C PHE A 234 3.17 5.13 -18.37
N ALA A 235 2.88 4.89 -19.65
CA ALA A 235 3.54 3.86 -20.44
C ALA A 235 5.06 4.14 -20.57
N GLN A 236 5.43 5.41 -20.79
CA GLN A 236 6.84 5.84 -20.80
C GLN A 236 7.52 5.60 -19.45
N LEU A 237 6.84 5.90 -18.33
CA LEU A 237 7.36 5.64 -17.00
C LEU A 237 7.58 4.15 -16.74
N LEU A 238 6.66 3.28 -17.17
CA LEU A 238 6.84 1.82 -17.08
C LEU A 238 8.09 1.36 -17.84
N ARG A 239 8.27 1.82 -19.09
CA ARG A 239 9.44 1.50 -19.92
C ARG A 239 10.73 2.03 -19.29
N ALA A 240 10.70 3.24 -18.72
CA ALA A 240 11.84 3.84 -18.04
C ALA A 240 12.23 3.09 -16.75
N CYS A 241 11.26 2.57 -15.99
CA CYS A 241 11.58 1.65 -14.89
C CYS A 241 12.27 0.36 -15.39
N GLY A 242 12.02 -0.03 -16.65
CA GLY A 242 12.71 -1.12 -17.34
C GLY A 242 14.21 -0.95 -17.52
N THR A 243 14.71 0.29 -17.47
CA THR A 243 16.13 0.59 -17.68
C THR A 243 16.89 0.81 -16.37
N VAL A 244 16.22 0.76 -15.22
CA VAL A 244 16.85 0.92 -13.90
C VAL A 244 17.63 -0.33 -13.52
N GLU A 245 18.94 -0.20 -13.38
CA GLU A 245 19.82 -1.29 -12.99
C GLU A 245 19.47 -1.83 -11.59
N GLY A 246 19.39 -3.15 -11.45
CA GLY A 246 19.05 -3.82 -10.19
C GLY A 246 17.56 -3.95 -9.90
N LEU A 247 16.67 -3.29 -10.66
CA LEU A 247 15.22 -3.43 -10.51
C LEU A 247 14.66 -4.59 -11.34
N GLU A 248 14.24 -5.66 -10.66
CA GLU A 248 13.83 -6.91 -11.32
C GLU A 248 12.31 -7.04 -11.53
N ARG A 249 11.52 -6.31 -10.72
CA ARG A 249 10.05 -6.38 -10.73
C ARG A 249 9.43 -4.99 -10.58
N VAL A 250 8.60 -4.62 -11.55
CA VAL A 250 7.77 -3.42 -11.53
C VAL A 250 6.30 -3.85 -11.56
N ARG A 251 5.51 -3.29 -10.65
CA ARG A 251 4.06 -3.47 -10.57
C ARG A 251 3.40 -2.11 -10.51
N PHE A 252 2.09 -2.11 -10.75
CA PHE A 252 1.25 -0.97 -10.47
C PHE A 252 -0.13 -1.46 -10.03
N THR A 253 -0.90 -0.59 -9.39
CA THR A 253 -2.28 -0.89 -8.97
C THR A 253 -3.18 0.32 -9.15
N SER A 254 -4.49 0.09 -9.10
CA SER A 254 -5.52 1.11 -9.31
C SER A 254 -5.54 1.81 -10.68
N PRO A 255 -5.33 1.13 -11.83
CA PRO A 255 -5.67 1.67 -13.13
C PRO A 255 -7.19 1.79 -13.30
N HIS A 256 -7.65 2.88 -13.92
CA HIS A 256 -9.04 3.06 -14.29
C HIS A 256 -9.30 2.57 -15.73
N PRO A 257 -10.30 1.70 -15.98
CA PRO A 257 -10.53 1.11 -17.31
C PRO A 257 -10.80 2.14 -18.43
N ALA A 258 -11.31 3.32 -18.08
CA ALA A 258 -11.58 4.36 -19.06
C ALA A 258 -10.32 5.04 -19.63
N GLU A 259 -9.20 4.96 -18.93
CA GLU A 259 -7.91 5.54 -19.30
C GLU A 259 -6.90 4.45 -19.62
N PHE A 260 -7.34 3.20 -19.73
CA PHE A 260 -6.47 2.08 -20.08
C PHE A 260 -6.36 2.00 -21.60
N THR A 261 -5.17 2.34 -22.10
CA THR A 261 -4.81 2.49 -23.51
C THR A 261 -3.86 1.38 -23.94
N ASP A 262 -3.74 1.17 -25.25
CA ASP A 262 -2.97 0.04 -25.80
C ASP A 262 -1.45 0.21 -25.57
N ASP A 263 -0.95 1.45 -25.48
CA ASP A 263 0.45 1.75 -25.14
C ASP A 263 0.87 1.23 -23.76
N VAL A 264 -0.05 1.19 -22.79
CA VAL A 264 0.20 0.57 -21.46
C VAL A 264 0.31 -0.94 -21.61
N ILE A 265 -0.52 -1.57 -22.45
CA ILE A 265 -0.46 -3.02 -22.72
C ILE A 265 0.88 -3.36 -23.39
N GLU A 266 1.28 -2.58 -24.40
CA GLU A 266 2.56 -2.72 -25.09
C GLU A 266 3.72 -2.54 -24.11
N ALA A 267 3.69 -1.51 -23.26
CA ALA A 267 4.72 -1.29 -22.25
C ALA A 267 4.83 -2.46 -21.27
N MET A 268 3.70 -3.05 -20.85
CA MET A 268 3.71 -4.25 -20.00
C MET A 268 4.27 -5.48 -20.72
N ALA A 269 3.97 -5.66 -22.00
CA ALA A 269 4.39 -6.83 -22.77
C ALA A 269 5.87 -6.79 -23.16
N GLU A 270 6.38 -5.60 -23.47
CA GLU A 270 7.73 -5.40 -24.02
C GLU A 270 8.79 -5.10 -22.95
N THR A 271 8.38 -4.68 -21.74
CA THR A 271 9.31 -4.32 -20.66
C THR A 271 9.48 -5.50 -19.70
N SER A 272 10.63 -6.17 -19.75
CA SER A 272 10.87 -7.47 -19.10
C SER A 272 10.67 -7.49 -17.57
N ASN A 273 10.99 -6.39 -16.88
CA ASN A 273 10.82 -6.30 -15.44
C ASN A 273 9.39 -5.89 -15.02
N VAL A 274 8.53 -5.44 -15.96
CA VAL A 274 7.11 -5.22 -15.68
C VAL A 274 6.43 -6.58 -15.51
N CYS A 275 5.86 -6.78 -14.33
CA CYS A 275 5.27 -8.06 -13.97
C CYS A 275 3.95 -8.28 -14.72
N PRO A 276 3.63 -9.53 -15.13
CA PRO A 276 2.42 -9.87 -15.87
C PRO A 276 1.21 -9.94 -14.93
N THR A 277 0.89 -8.81 -14.30
CA THR A 277 -0.23 -8.64 -13.38
C THR A 277 -1.00 -7.38 -13.73
N LEU A 278 -2.32 -7.47 -13.74
CA LEU A 278 -3.20 -6.33 -13.94
C LEU A 278 -4.33 -6.36 -12.92
N HIS A 279 -4.27 -5.46 -11.95
CA HIS A 279 -5.40 -5.25 -11.05
C HIS A 279 -6.29 -4.16 -11.61
N MET A 280 -7.41 -4.50 -12.25
CA MET A 280 -8.29 -3.55 -12.93
C MET A 280 -9.70 -3.58 -12.31
N PRO A 281 -10.11 -2.55 -11.55
CA PRO A 281 -11.39 -2.56 -10.84
C PRO A 281 -12.63 -2.47 -11.76
N LEU A 282 -13.44 -3.52 -11.81
CA LEU A 282 -14.69 -3.61 -12.56
C LEU A 282 -15.82 -2.83 -11.88
N GLN A 283 -15.92 -2.94 -10.56
CA GLN A 283 -16.99 -2.45 -9.68
C GLN A 283 -18.33 -3.17 -9.89
N SER A 284 -18.86 -3.24 -11.12
CA SER A 284 -20.10 -3.94 -11.47
C SER A 284 -20.03 -4.40 -12.94
N GLY A 285 -20.66 -5.52 -13.29
CA GLY A 285 -20.83 -5.93 -14.70
C GLY A 285 -22.11 -5.41 -15.35
N SER A 286 -23.07 -4.88 -14.58
CA SER A 286 -24.22 -4.18 -15.16
C SER A 286 -23.87 -2.78 -15.64
N ASP A 287 -24.17 -2.49 -16.90
CA ASP A 287 -24.06 -1.16 -17.51
C ASP A 287 -24.95 -0.11 -16.82
N ARG A 288 -26.12 -0.50 -16.32
CA ARG A 288 -27.03 0.39 -15.61
C ARG A 288 -26.44 0.81 -14.27
N ILE A 289 -25.88 -0.15 -13.53
CA ILE A 289 -25.20 0.12 -12.26
C ILE A 289 -23.88 0.87 -12.47
N LEU A 290 -23.10 0.54 -13.50
CA LEU A 290 -21.91 1.30 -13.87
C LEU A 290 -22.24 2.77 -14.18
N ARG A 291 -23.36 3.06 -14.85
CA ARG A 291 -23.86 4.44 -15.05
C ARG A 291 -24.22 5.11 -13.72
N ALA A 292 -24.94 4.43 -12.84
CA ALA A 292 -25.32 4.96 -11.52
C ALA A 292 -24.10 5.20 -10.62
N MET A 293 -23.06 4.39 -10.77
CA MET A 293 -21.74 4.56 -10.16
C MET A 293 -20.91 5.71 -10.77
N ARG A 294 -21.38 6.33 -11.86
CA ARG A 294 -20.65 7.28 -12.71
C ARG A 294 -19.32 6.74 -13.25
N ARG A 295 -19.32 5.47 -13.68
CA ARG A 295 -18.21 4.88 -14.43
C ARG A 295 -18.36 5.26 -15.92
N SER A 296 -17.26 5.64 -16.54
CA SER A 296 -17.19 6.06 -17.96
C SER A 296 -16.96 4.90 -18.94
N TYR A 297 -16.99 3.65 -18.47
CA TYR A 297 -16.91 2.43 -19.28
C TYR A 297 -18.09 1.51 -19.03
N ARG A 298 -18.27 0.54 -19.92
CA ARG A 298 -19.33 -0.48 -19.93
C ARG A 298 -18.71 -1.87 -20.00
N ALA A 299 -19.51 -2.91 -19.77
CA ALA A 299 -19.05 -4.30 -19.72
C ALA A 299 -18.28 -4.70 -20.99
N GLU A 300 -18.79 -4.36 -22.17
CA GLU A 300 -18.16 -4.66 -23.45
C GLU A 300 -16.75 -4.06 -23.58
N ARG A 301 -16.60 -2.76 -23.29
CA ARG A 301 -15.28 -2.10 -23.33
C ARG A 301 -14.31 -2.72 -22.34
N TYR A 302 -14.80 -3.07 -21.14
CA TYR A 302 -13.99 -3.69 -20.10
C TYR A 302 -13.47 -5.07 -20.52
N LEU A 303 -14.36 -5.92 -21.05
CA LEU A 303 -13.98 -7.24 -21.57
C LEU A 303 -13.03 -7.12 -22.77
N GLY A 304 -13.26 -6.15 -23.67
CA GLY A 304 -12.34 -5.90 -24.78
C GLY A 304 -10.91 -5.51 -24.34
N ILE A 305 -10.75 -4.82 -23.20
CA ILE A 305 -9.43 -4.57 -22.61
C ILE A 305 -8.80 -5.88 -22.13
N ILE A 306 -9.57 -6.72 -21.44
CA ILE A 306 -9.10 -8.04 -20.98
C ILE A 306 -8.64 -8.90 -22.15
N ASP A 307 -9.41 -8.93 -23.24
CA ASP A 307 -9.06 -9.70 -24.43
C ASP A 307 -7.75 -9.21 -25.05
N ARG A 308 -7.53 -7.90 -25.15
CA ARG A 308 -6.25 -7.33 -25.64
C ARG A 308 -5.07 -7.65 -24.72
N VAL A 309 -5.26 -7.56 -23.40
CA VAL A 309 -4.23 -7.94 -22.42
C VAL A 309 -3.87 -9.42 -22.54
N ARG A 310 -4.86 -10.30 -22.68
CA ARG A 310 -4.63 -11.75 -22.87
C ARG A 310 -4.01 -12.08 -24.22
N ALA A 311 -4.31 -11.32 -25.27
CA ALA A 311 -3.67 -11.50 -26.56
C ALA A 311 -2.17 -11.15 -26.50
N ALA A 312 -1.82 -10.04 -25.84
CA ALA A 312 -0.43 -9.60 -25.71
C ALA A 312 0.35 -10.38 -24.63
N ILE A 313 -0.29 -10.70 -23.51
CA ILE A 313 0.30 -11.38 -22.35
C ILE A 313 -0.62 -12.53 -21.92
N PRO A 314 -0.59 -13.69 -22.61
CA PRO A 314 -1.54 -14.79 -22.38
C PRO A 314 -1.53 -15.39 -20.97
N HIS A 315 -0.46 -15.14 -20.21
CA HIS A 315 -0.27 -15.63 -18.85
C HIS A 315 -0.46 -14.55 -17.78
N ALA A 316 -0.98 -13.36 -18.15
CA ALA A 316 -1.22 -12.29 -17.20
C ALA A 316 -2.27 -12.68 -16.15
N ALA A 317 -1.93 -12.51 -14.87
CA ALA A 317 -2.89 -12.62 -13.79
C ALA A 317 -3.70 -11.33 -13.67
N ILE A 318 -4.96 -11.39 -14.09
CA ILE A 318 -5.88 -10.25 -14.00
C ILE A 318 -6.70 -10.38 -12.71
N THR A 319 -6.71 -9.34 -11.91
CA THR A 319 -7.51 -9.24 -10.69
C THR A 319 -8.42 -8.02 -10.72
N THR A 320 -9.43 -7.97 -9.87
CA THR A 320 -10.42 -6.89 -9.91
C THR A 320 -11.00 -6.56 -8.53
N ASP A 321 -11.76 -5.46 -8.46
CA ASP A 321 -12.65 -5.14 -7.35
C ASP A 321 -14.10 -5.16 -7.82
N ILE A 322 -15.02 -5.69 -7.01
CA ILE A 322 -16.46 -5.74 -7.29
C ILE A 322 -17.24 -5.28 -6.06
N ILE A 323 -18.26 -4.45 -6.27
CA ILE A 323 -19.18 -3.97 -5.24
C ILE A 323 -20.56 -4.58 -5.51
N VAL A 324 -21.07 -5.32 -4.53
CA VAL A 324 -22.41 -5.95 -4.57
C VAL A 324 -23.38 -5.14 -3.73
N GLY A 325 -24.62 -5.01 -4.19
CA GLY A 325 -25.68 -4.35 -3.44
C GLY A 325 -25.68 -2.83 -3.56
N PHE A 326 -25.17 -2.30 -4.69
CA PHE A 326 -25.23 -0.87 -4.96
C PHE A 326 -26.70 -0.38 -4.99
N PRO A 327 -27.01 0.86 -4.59
CA PRO A 327 -28.39 1.35 -4.55
C PRO A 327 -29.11 1.17 -5.90
N GLY A 328 -30.27 0.52 -5.83
CA GLY A 328 -31.12 0.18 -6.97
C GLY A 328 -30.76 -1.11 -7.71
N GLU A 329 -29.70 -1.86 -7.35
CA GLU A 329 -29.28 -3.12 -8.03
C GLU A 329 -30.38 -4.19 -8.07
N THR A 330 -30.79 -4.60 -9.27
CA THR A 330 -31.79 -5.67 -9.45
C THR A 330 -31.10 -7.04 -9.60
N GLU A 331 -31.89 -8.11 -9.67
CA GLU A 331 -31.34 -9.46 -9.91
C GLU A 331 -30.71 -9.57 -11.29
N ASP A 332 -31.31 -8.96 -12.31
CA ASP A 332 -30.74 -8.95 -13.68
C ASP A 332 -29.39 -8.23 -13.73
N ASP A 333 -29.23 -7.13 -12.96
CA ASP A 333 -27.94 -6.44 -12.89
C ASP A 333 -26.86 -7.28 -12.20
N PHE A 334 -27.26 -8.02 -11.16
CA PHE A 334 -26.36 -8.92 -10.47
C PHE A 334 -25.99 -10.11 -11.37
N ALA A 335 -26.95 -10.70 -12.10
CA ALA A 335 -26.70 -11.75 -13.08
C ALA A 335 -25.74 -11.28 -14.19
N ALA A 336 -25.90 -10.06 -14.70
CA ALA A 336 -24.95 -9.46 -15.65
C ALA A 336 -23.54 -9.32 -15.04
N THR A 337 -23.44 -9.03 -13.74
CA THR A 337 -22.16 -9.01 -13.04
C THR A 337 -21.51 -10.38 -12.98
N LEU A 338 -22.27 -11.43 -12.67
CA LEU A 338 -21.78 -12.81 -12.69
C LEU A 338 -21.32 -13.23 -14.10
N GLU A 339 -22.04 -12.85 -15.16
CA GLU A 339 -21.65 -13.13 -16.54
C GLU A 339 -20.30 -12.50 -16.90
N VAL A 340 -20.10 -11.23 -16.55
CA VAL A 340 -18.82 -10.55 -16.80
C VAL A 340 -17.68 -11.22 -16.02
N VAL A 341 -17.91 -11.62 -14.77
CA VAL A 341 -16.91 -12.35 -13.96
C VAL A 341 -16.54 -13.69 -14.59
N GLU A 342 -17.54 -14.46 -15.02
CA GLU A 342 -17.34 -15.75 -15.69
C GLU A 342 -16.51 -15.60 -16.97
N ARG A 343 -16.84 -14.61 -17.81
CA ARG A 343 -16.11 -14.34 -19.07
C ARG A 343 -14.72 -13.78 -18.82
N ALA A 344 -14.59 -12.87 -17.86
CA ALA A 344 -13.33 -12.24 -17.51
C ALA A 344 -12.36 -13.21 -16.84
N ARG A 345 -12.82 -14.29 -16.22
CA ARG A 345 -12.00 -15.32 -15.53
C ARG A 345 -10.86 -14.71 -14.70
N PHE A 346 -11.20 -13.87 -13.72
CA PHE A 346 -10.19 -13.22 -12.88
C PHE A 346 -9.41 -14.24 -12.06
N ALA A 347 -8.09 -14.09 -11.98
CA ALA A 347 -7.24 -14.91 -11.11
C ALA A 347 -7.56 -14.71 -9.61
N SER A 348 -8.09 -13.53 -9.27
CA SER A 348 -8.65 -13.21 -7.95
C SER A 348 -9.53 -11.97 -8.06
N ALA A 349 -10.53 -11.82 -7.20
CA ALA A 349 -11.30 -10.59 -7.07
C ALA A 349 -11.46 -10.20 -5.60
N PHE A 350 -11.33 -8.91 -5.32
CA PHE A 350 -11.71 -8.34 -4.04
C PHE A 350 -13.19 -7.94 -4.13
N THR A 351 -14.03 -8.65 -3.40
CA THR A 351 -15.47 -8.42 -3.38
C THR A 351 -15.86 -7.65 -2.13
N PHE A 352 -16.72 -6.66 -2.30
CA PHE A 352 -17.19 -5.78 -1.24
C PHE A 352 -18.72 -5.71 -1.26
N GLN A 353 -19.32 -5.70 -0.07
CA GLN A 353 -20.70 -5.27 0.07
C GLN A 353 -20.71 -3.73 0.03
N TYR A 354 -21.69 -3.16 -0.67
CA TYR A 354 -21.86 -1.72 -0.67
C TYR A 354 -22.10 -1.22 0.76
N SER A 355 -21.34 -0.21 1.15
CA SER A 355 -21.43 0.41 2.47
C SER A 355 -21.70 1.89 2.30
N LYS A 356 -22.84 2.36 2.82
CA LYS A 356 -23.26 3.76 2.78
C LYS A 356 -22.22 4.63 3.51
N ARG A 357 -21.76 5.70 2.85
CA ARG A 357 -20.75 6.61 3.39
C ARG A 357 -21.23 8.05 3.39
N PRO A 358 -21.37 8.68 4.56
CA PRO A 358 -21.70 10.10 4.62
C PRO A 358 -20.75 10.93 3.75
N GLY A 359 -21.33 11.80 2.92
CA GLY A 359 -20.60 12.66 2.00
C GLY A 359 -20.40 12.10 0.59
N THR A 360 -20.82 10.87 0.28
CA THR A 360 -20.80 10.35 -1.10
C THR A 360 -22.18 10.48 -1.77
N PRO A 361 -22.26 10.76 -3.08
CA PRO A 361 -23.56 10.83 -3.77
C PRO A 361 -24.38 9.54 -3.67
N ALA A 362 -23.74 8.36 -3.68
CA ALA A 362 -24.42 7.07 -3.58
C ALA A 362 -25.09 6.86 -2.20
N ALA A 363 -24.62 7.56 -1.16
CA ALA A 363 -25.22 7.46 0.16
C ALA A 363 -26.64 8.03 0.20
N GLU A 364 -26.93 9.02 -0.64
CA GLU A 364 -28.23 9.69 -0.72
C GLU A 364 -29.14 9.14 -1.82
N LEU A 365 -28.67 8.14 -2.59
CA LEU A 365 -29.52 7.48 -3.59
C LEU A 365 -30.66 6.71 -2.92
N PRO A 366 -31.88 6.73 -3.52
CA PRO A 366 -32.97 5.88 -3.09
C PRO A 366 -32.66 4.40 -3.36
N ASP A 367 -33.57 3.51 -2.95
CA ASP A 367 -33.52 2.08 -3.28
C ASP A 367 -32.29 1.35 -2.74
N GLN A 368 -31.91 1.65 -1.50
CA GLN A 368 -30.92 0.86 -0.77
C GLN A 368 -31.43 -0.58 -0.59
N LEU A 369 -30.56 -1.56 -0.81
CA LEU A 369 -30.97 -2.96 -0.74
C LEU A 369 -31.05 -3.49 0.70
N PRO A 370 -32.00 -4.40 1.01
CA PRO A 370 -32.01 -5.12 2.27
C PRO A 370 -30.73 -5.94 2.46
N LYS A 371 -30.18 -5.95 3.68
CA LYS A 371 -28.92 -6.64 4.01
C LYS A 371 -28.89 -8.12 3.61
N HIS A 372 -30.02 -8.82 3.74
CA HIS A 372 -30.09 -10.25 3.40
C HIS A 372 -29.93 -10.50 1.89
N VAL A 373 -30.43 -9.60 1.03
CA VAL A 373 -30.24 -9.67 -0.42
C VAL A 373 -28.77 -9.43 -0.77
N VAL A 374 -28.15 -8.41 -0.17
CA VAL A 374 -26.72 -8.11 -0.38
C VAL A 374 -25.85 -9.29 0.07
N ALA A 375 -26.17 -9.92 1.20
CA ALA A 375 -25.44 -11.08 1.71
C ALA A 375 -25.57 -12.31 0.80
N GLU A 376 -26.76 -12.60 0.30
CA GLU A 376 -27.01 -13.72 -0.63
C GLU A 376 -26.25 -13.54 -1.94
N ARG A 377 -26.32 -12.35 -2.55
CA ARG A 377 -25.56 -12.02 -3.76
C ARG A 377 -24.06 -12.05 -3.54
N TYR A 378 -23.59 -11.52 -2.42
CA TYR A 378 -22.18 -11.58 -2.05
C TYR A 378 -21.68 -13.03 -2.00
N GLN A 379 -22.45 -13.93 -1.41
CA GLN A 379 -22.11 -15.35 -1.31
C GLN A 379 -22.05 -16.02 -2.68
N ARG A 380 -23.03 -15.79 -3.57
CA ARG A 380 -23.01 -16.32 -4.94
C ARG A 380 -21.81 -15.83 -5.76
N LEU A 381 -21.44 -14.55 -5.60
CA LEU A 381 -20.27 -14.00 -6.28
C LEU A 381 -18.97 -14.62 -5.75
N ILE A 382 -18.86 -14.82 -4.42
CA ILE A 382 -17.71 -15.50 -3.81
C ILE A 382 -17.58 -16.92 -4.35
N GLU A 383 -18.66 -17.70 -4.36
CA GLU A 383 -18.66 -19.08 -4.85
C GLU A 383 -18.21 -19.16 -6.32
N LEU A 384 -18.73 -18.26 -7.16
CA LEU A 384 -18.32 -18.15 -8.55
C LEU A 384 -16.83 -17.84 -8.68
N GLN A 385 -16.36 -16.81 -7.98
CA GLN A 385 -14.96 -16.38 -8.05
C GLN A 385 -14.01 -17.43 -7.46
N GLU A 386 -14.36 -18.13 -6.39
CA GLU A 386 -13.53 -19.20 -5.82
C GLU A 386 -13.35 -20.36 -6.78
N ARG A 387 -14.44 -20.76 -7.47
CA ARG A 387 -14.38 -21.77 -8.53
C ARG A 387 -13.41 -21.34 -9.64
N ILE A 388 -13.59 -20.13 -10.18
CA ILE A 388 -12.70 -19.58 -11.23
C ILE A 388 -11.25 -19.51 -10.74
N SER A 389 -11.02 -18.99 -9.53
CA SER A 389 -9.67 -18.85 -8.97
C SER A 389 -8.98 -20.21 -8.82
N LEU A 390 -9.73 -21.23 -8.40
CA LEU A 390 -9.24 -22.60 -8.31
C LEU A 390 -8.88 -23.16 -9.70
N GLU A 391 -9.74 -23.00 -10.71
CA GLU A 391 -9.47 -23.44 -12.09
C GLU A 391 -8.21 -22.76 -12.66
N GLU A 392 -8.09 -21.44 -12.49
CA GLU A 392 -6.93 -20.66 -12.93
C GLU A 392 -5.63 -21.08 -12.23
N ASN A 393 -5.72 -21.42 -10.95
CA ASN A 393 -4.58 -21.89 -10.16
C ASN A 393 -4.22 -23.35 -10.48
N GLN A 394 -5.21 -24.21 -10.75
CA GLN A 394 -4.99 -25.60 -11.20
C GLN A 394 -4.22 -25.64 -12.53
N ALA A 395 -4.49 -24.70 -13.44
CA ALA A 395 -3.73 -24.57 -14.69
C ALA A 395 -2.23 -24.24 -14.48
N GLN A 396 -1.82 -23.85 -13.26
CA GLN A 396 -0.42 -23.62 -12.90
C GLN A 396 0.28 -24.88 -12.39
N VAL A 397 -0.44 -25.93 -12.01
CA VAL A 397 0.16 -27.17 -11.50
C VAL A 397 1.08 -27.80 -12.55
N GLY A 398 2.28 -28.19 -12.14
CA GLY A 398 3.33 -28.72 -13.01
C GLY A 398 4.19 -27.64 -13.69
N ARG A 399 3.83 -26.36 -13.60
CA ARG A 399 4.64 -25.27 -14.18
C ARG A 399 5.79 -24.87 -13.27
N ARG A 400 6.90 -24.45 -13.87
CA ARG A 400 8.00 -23.76 -13.19
C ARG A 400 7.52 -22.37 -12.74
N VAL A 401 7.87 -21.98 -11.52
CA VAL A 401 7.50 -20.70 -10.93
C VAL A 401 8.71 -20.05 -10.25
N GLU A 402 8.95 -18.78 -10.54
CA GLU A 402 9.94 -17.92 -9.88
C GLU A 402 9.29 -17.15 -8.74
N LEU A 403 9.82 -17.28 -7.53
CA LEU A 403 9.30 -16.67 -6.32
C LEU A 403 10.30 -15.67 -5.75
N LEU A 404 9.83 -14.46 -5.49
CA LEU A 404 10.50 -13.54 -4.56
C LEU A 404 10.04 -13.89 -3.16
N VAL A 405 10.96 -14.33 -2.31
CA VAL A 405 10.65 -14.86 -0.97
C VAL A 405 10.20 -13.72 -0.06
N ALA A 406 9.06 -13.89 0.59
CA ALA A 406 8.44 -12.88 1.42
C ALA A 406 8.69 -13.12 2.91
N ALA A 407 8.73 -12.04 3.70
CA ALA A 407 8.74 -12.13 5.16
C ALA A 407 7.30 -12.27 5.69
N GLY A 408 7.03 -13.29 6.51
CA GLY A 408 5.79 -13.37 7.31
C GLY A 408 4.48 -13.60 6.55
N GLU A 409 4.51 -13.95 5.26
CA GLU A 409 3.30 -14.38 4.55
C GLU A 409 3.01 -15.85 4.89
N GLY A 410 1.90 -16.14 5.59
CA GLY A 410 1.48 -17.51 5.91
C GLY A 410 1.32 -17.77 7.42
N ARG A 411 0.17 -18.31 7.83
CA ARG A 411 -0.22 -18.49 9.24
C ARG A 411 0.16 -19.85 9.85
N LYS A 412 1.07 -20.63 9.25
CA LYS A 412 1.34 -22.02 9.67
C LYS A 412 2.83 -22.41 9.63
N ASP A 413 3.69 -21.52 10.12
CA ASP A 413 5.15 -21.65 9.96
C ASP A 413 5.83 -22.72 10.84
N THR A 414 5.15 -23.25 11.87
CA THR A 414 5.78 -24.21 12.79
C THR A 414 5.54 -25.68 12.48
N SER A 415 4.51 -26.05 11.69
CA SER A 415 4.18 -27.46 11.44
C SER A 415 4.56 -28.00 10.07
N THR A 416 4.71 -27.14 9.06
CA THR A 416 4.99 -27.56 7.67
C THR A 416 6.38 -27.18 7.17
N ALA A 417 7.11 -26.33 7.91
CA ALA A 417 8.41 -25.77 7.51
C ALA A 417 8.42 -25.14 6.10
N ARG A 418 7.25 -24.70 5.61
CA ARG A 418 7.09 -24.05 4.31
C ARG A 418 7.36 -22.56 4.44
N MET A 419 8.09 -22.02 3.48
CA MET A 419 8.23 -20.58 3.32
C MET A 419 7.22 -20.07 2.28
N SER A 420 7.07 -18.76 2.20
CA SER A 420 6.19 -18.13 1.21
C SER A 420 6.93 -17.17 0.33
N GLY A 421 6.46 -17.05 -0.90
CA GLY A 421 6.93 -16.03 -1.83
C GLY A 421 5.84 -15.64 -2.81
N ARG A 422 6.09 -14.55 -3.52
CA ARG A 422 5.21 -14.05 -4.57
C ARG A 422 5.79 -14.41 -5.94
N ALA A 423 4.96 -15.03 -6.76
CA ALA A 423 5.29 -15.26 -8.17
C ALA A 423 5.35 -13.93 -8.94
N ARG A 424 5.94 -13.94 -10.14
CA ARG A 424 5.97 -12.74 -11.00
C ARG A 424 4.56 -12.20 -11.29
N ASP A 425 3.57 -13.07 -11.44
CA ASP A 425 2.16 -12.69 -11.63
C ASP A 425 1.44 -12.24 -10.34
N GLY A 426 2.11 -12.31 -9.19
CA GLY A 426 1.62 -11.88 -7.87
C GLY A 426 0.95 -12.97 -7.03
N ARG A 427 0.77 -14.18 -7.58
CA ARG A 427 0.18 -15.30 -6.82
C ARG A 427 1.05 -15.63 -5.60
N LEU A 428 0.38 -15.87 -4.46
CA LEU A 428 1.00 -16.37 -3.25
C LEU A 428 1.35 -17.85 -3.44
N VAL A 429 2.61 -18.21 -3.18
CA VAL A 429 3.07 -19.60 -3.29
C VAL A 429 3.75 -19.99 -1.98
N HIS A 430 3.25 -21.06 -1.36
CA HIS A 430 3.91 -21.72 -0.24
C HIS A 430 4.84 -22.80 -0.80
N PHE A 431 6.12 -22.76 -0.46
CA PHE A 431 7.12 -23.69 -1.01
C PHE A 431 7.96 -24.34 0.09
N ALA A 432 8.45 -25.54 -0.19
CA ALA A 432 9.37 -26.25 0.69
C ALA A 432 10.83 -25.81 0.40
N PRO A 433 11.57 -25.26 1.39
CA PRO A 433 12.96 -24.85 1.17
C PRO A 433 13.94 -26.02 1.03
N GLY A 434 13.52 -27.24 1.39
CA GLY A 434 14.32 -28.46 1.19
C GLY A 434 15.67 -28.45 1.93
N GLY A 435 15.72 -27.85 3.13
CA GLY A 435 16.94 -27.71 3.94
C GLY A 435 17.92 -26.63 3.46
N ARG A 436 17.64 -25.94 2.34
CA ARG A 436 18.44 -24.79 1.91
C ARG A 436 18.16 -23.59 2.82
N ARG A 437 19.20 -22.81 3.10
CA ARG A 437 19.10 -21.56 3.86
C ARG A 437 18.57 -20.43 2.98
N VAL A 438 17.26 -20.43 2.76
CA VAL A 438 16.53 -19.41 2.00
C VAL A 438 16.13 -18.27 2.94
N ARG A 439 16.16 -17.03 2.44
CA ARG A 439 15.84 -15.82 3.22
C ARG A 439 14.80 -14.97 2.48
N PRO A 440 13.98 -14.18 3.19
CA PRO A 440 13.20 -13.12 2.57
C PRO A 440 14.07 -12.21 1.69
N GLY A 441 13.59 -11.88 0.50
CA GLY A 441 14.33 -11.14 -0.53
C GLY A 441 15.16 -12.01 -1.48
N ASP A 442 15.46 -13.27 -1.14
CA ASP A 442 16.06 -14.19 -2.11
C ASP A 442 15.05 -14.54 -3.23
N VAL A 443 15.57 -15.01 -4.37
CA VAL A 443 14.73 -15.51 -5.47
C VAL A 443 14.93 -17.02 -5.60
N VAL A 444 13.84 -17.76 -5.66
CA VAL A 444 13.85 -19.22 -5.85
C VAL A 444 13.01 -19.63 -7.04
N VAL A 445 13.40 -20.72 -7.70
CA VAL A 445 12.61 -21.35 -8.76
C VAL A 445 12.27 -22.77 -8.34
N THR A 446 10.99 -23.12 -8.44
CA THR A 446 10.46 -24.45 -8.13
C THR A 446 9.31 -24.80 -9.07
N THR A 447 8.67 -25.95 -8.87
CA THR A 447 7.50 -26.40 -9.63
C THR A 447 6.27 -26.39 -8.74
N VAL A 448 5.17 -25.82 -9.25
CA VAL A 448 3.88 -25.86 -8.55
C VAL A 448 3.38 -27.30 -8.49
N THR A 449 3.11 -27.80 -7.28
CA THR A 449 2.66 -29.18 -7.03
C THR A 449 1.17 -29.28 -6.75
N ALA A 450 0.56 -28.21 -6.22
CA ALA A 450 -0.87 -28.18 -5.93
C ALA A 450 -1.41 -26.74 -5.92
N ALA A 451 -2.73 -26.62 -5.98
CA ALA A 451 -3.44 -25.36 -6.07
C ALA A 451 -4.59 -25.32 -5.05
N ALA A 452 -4.81 -24.15 -4.47
CA ALA A 452 -5.99 -23.77 -3.71
C ALA A 452 -6.59 -22.48 -4.31
N PRO A 453 -7.81 -22.07 -3.94
CA PRO A 453 -8.43 -20.86 -4.50
C PRO A 453 -7.60 -19.59 -4.29
N HIS A 454 -6.82 -19.51 -3.21
CA HIS A 454 -6.12 -18.26 -2.81
C HIS A 454 -4.60 -18.38 -2.75
N HIS A 455 -4.03 -19.54 -3.03
CA HIS A 455 -2.59 -19.75 -3.03
C HIS A 455 -2.23 -21.00 -3.83
N LEU A 456 -0.95 -21.09 -4.22
CA LEU A 456 -0.33 -22.27 -4.78
C LEU A 456 0.56 -22.94 -3.75
N MET A 457 0.83 -24.22 -3.95
CA MET A 457 1.83 -24.99 -3.22
C MET A 457 2.90 -25.49 -4.18
N ALA A 458 4.16 -25.43 -3.76
CA ALA A 458 5.31 -25.90 -4.50
C ALA A 458 6.24 -26.70 -3.58
N ASP A 459 5.85 -27.95 -3.33
CA ASP A 459 6.59 -28.87 -2.46
C ASP A 459 7.72 -29.62 -3.19
N ALA A 460 7.85 -29.41 -4.51
CA ALA A 460 8.97 -29.93 -5.27
C ALA A 460 10.30 -29.30 -4.81
N ALA A 461 11.39 -30.04 -4.99
CA ALA A 461 12.73 -29.54 -4.70
C ALA A 461 13.00 -28.24 -5.46
N LEU A 462 13.71 -27.30 -4.82
CA LEU A 462 14.13 -26.08 -5.48
C LEU A 462 15.02 -26.40 -6.67
N ILE A 463 14.62 -25.91 -7.84
CA ILE A 463 15.38 -25.98 -9.09
C ILE A 463 16.54 -24.99 -9.01
N GLU A 464 16.25 -23.75 -8.60
CA GLU A 464 17.22 -22.68 -8.46
C GLU A 464 17.01 -21.92 -7.15
N HIS A 465 18.08 -21.42 -6.56
CA HIS A 465 18.06 -20.49 -5.44
C HIS A 465 19.16 -19.46 -5.67
N ARG A 466 18.75 -18.20 -5.84
CA ARG A 466 19.63 -17.05 -6.01
C ARG A 466 19.57 -16.20 -4.77
N ARG A 467 20.70 -16.09 -4.08
CA ARG A 467 20.89 -15.09 -3.02
C ARG A 467 20.96 -13.71 -3.64
N THR A 468 20.36 -12.74 -2.97
CA THR A 468 20.25 -11.37 -3.48
C THR A 468 20.76 -10.35 -2.46
N ARG A 469 21.04 -9.13 -2.94
CA ARG A 469 21.36 -7.98 -2.07
C ARG A 469 20.24 -7.68 -1.08
N ALA A 470 18.99 -7.82 -1.53
CA ALA A 470 17.79 -7.76 -0.69
C ALA A 470 17.82 -8.79 0.45
N GLY A 471 18.16 -10.05 0.14
CA GLY A 471 18.30 -11.10 1.15
C GLY A 471 19.43 -10.82 2.15
N ASP A 472 20.54 -10.25 1.68
CA ASP A 472 21.66 -9.82 2.53
C ASP A 472 21.31 -8.59 3.40
N ALA A 473 20.45 -7.71 2.90
CA ALA A 473 19.93 -6.57 3.66
C ALA A 473 18.98 -7.05 4.76
N HIS A 474 18.06 -7.97 4.42
CA HIS A 474 17.13 -8.57 5.38
C HIS A 474 17.86 -9.31 6.50
N GLU A 475 18.85 -10.16 6.18
CA GLU A 475 19.64 -10.90 7.16
C GLU A 475 20.43 -9.99 8.10
N ALA A 476 20.93 -8.88 7.59
CA ALA A 476 21.65 -7.88 8.37
C ALA A 476 20.71 -6.95 9.18
N GLY A 477 19.39 -7.11 9.08
CA GLY A 477 18.41 -6.19 9.70
C GLY A 477 18.46 -4.77 9.13
N ARG A 478 19.05 -4.59 7.93
CA ARG A 478 19.15 -3.28 7.29
C ARG A 478 17.79 -2.89 6.73
N LYS A 479 17.30 -1.73 7.17
CA LYS A 479 16.09 -1.12 6.63
C LYS A 479 16.44 -0.28 5.40
N VAL A 480 15.53 -0.26 4.44
CA VAL A 480 15.63 0.63 3.28
C VAL A 480 15.11 2.00 3.69
N THR A 481 15.91 3.03 3.43
CA THR A 481 15.58 4.41 3.76
C THR A 481 15.69 5.29 2.53
N THR A 482 14.70 6.12 2.26
CA THR A 482 14.83 7.16 1.22
C THR A 482 14.79 8.53 1.86
N ASN A 483 15.93 9.22 1.78
CA ASN A 483 16.06 10.66 1.97
C ASN A 483 16.30 11.28 0.60
N VAL A 484 15.35 11.18 -0.32
CA VAL A 484 15.37 12.00 -1.54
C VAL A 484 14.91 13.40 -1.15
N GLY A 485 15.65 14.02 -0.24
CA GLY A 485 15.44 15.41 0.15
C GLY A 485 15.92 16.28 -0.99
N LEU A 486 15.06 17.16 -1.49
CA LEU A 486 15.45 18.29 -2.35
C LEU A 486 16.25 19.32 -1.53
N GLY A 487 17.36 18.89 -0.90
CA GLY A 487 18.26 19.79 -0.17
C GLY A 487 17.60 20.60 0.94
N MET A 488 16.64 20.03 1.68
CA MET A 488 16.10 20.71 2.85
C MET A 488 17.21 20.95 3.89
N PRO A 489 17.33 22.17 4.45
CA PRO A 489 18.28 22.43 5.51
C PRO A 489 17.95 21.56 6.73
N SER A 490 18.97 20.92 7.30
CA SER A 490 18.83 20.15 8.53
C SER A 490 18.38 21.06 9.67
N VAL A 491 17.21 20.78 10.27
CA VAL A 491 16.85 21.39 11.56
C VAL A 491 17.54 20.57 12.64
N GLY A 492 18.60 21.13 13.20
CA GLY A 492 19.40 20.54 14.25
C GLY A 492 20.38 21.56 14.83
N VAL A 493 21.02 21.20 15.95
CA VAL A 493 22.03 22.06 16.58
C VAL A 493 23.12 22.41 15.55
N PRO A 494 23.48 23.69 15.35
CA PRO A 494 24.52 24.08 14.41
C PRO A 494 25.81 23.30 14.70
N PRO A 495 26.59 22.91 13.67
CA PRO A 495 27.89 22.29 13.90
C PRO A 495 28.72 23.20 14.81
N ALA A 496 29.29 22.61 15.87
CA ALA A 496 30.15 23.35 16.77
C ALA A 496 31.26 24.02 15.97
N GLN A 497 31.37 25.34 16.08
CA GLN A 497 32.44 26.07 15.40
C GLN A 497 33.79 25.51 15.89
N PRO A 498 34.74 25.24 14.98
CA PRO A 498 36.06 24.81 15.39
C PRO A 498 36.69 25.90 16.26
N VAL A 499 37.06 25.50 17.48
CA VAL A 499 37.80 26.36 18.42
C VAL A 499 39.13 26.70 17.75
N THR A 500 39.29 27.95 17.35
CA THR A 500 40.57 28.49 16.91
C THR A 500 41.50 28.54 18.11
N VAL A 501 42.34 27.52 18.24
CA VAL A 501 43.48 27.57 19.14
C VAL A 501 44.47 28.55 18.53
N GLY A 502 44.54 29.77 19.08
CA GLY A 502 45.50 30.77 18.66
C GLY A 502 46.92 30.25 18.81
N CYS A 503 47.66 30.18 17.70
CA CYS A 503 49.11 30.02 17.75
C CYS A 503 49.72 31.29 18.33
N GLY A 504 50.40 31.15 19.47
CA GLY A 504 51.29 32.18 19.98
C GLY A 504 52.52 32.35 19.09
N LEU A 505 52.94 33.60 18.97
CA LEU A 505 54.32 34.03 18.94
C LEU A 505 54.47 35.22 19.88
#